data_AF-A0A9N7TKV5-F1
#
_entry.id   AF-A0A9N7TKV5-F1
#
_cell.length_a   1.000
_cell.length_b   1.000
_cell.length_c   1.000
_cell.angle_alpha   90.00
_cell.angle_beta   90.00
_cell.angle_gamma   90.00
#
_symmetry.space_group_name_H-M   'P 1'
#
loop_
_entity.id
_entity.type
_entity.pdbx_description
1 polymer ?
#
loop_
_entity_poly.entity_id
_entity_poly.type
_entity_poly.pdbx_seq_one_letter_code
_entity_poly.pdbx_strand_id
1 'polypeptide(L)'
;MVPKPIIEFMRKNHNTKEHYNSCIYAGWTCPTLKGIMKTKELTKQVRDKVVEKYEAGLGYKKISRALNISLSTIKSIIRKWKEYGTTANLPRGGRPPKLKSRTRRK
;
A
#
# COMPACT_ATOMS: atom_id res chain seq x y z
N MET A 1 31.47 -10.48 -32.60
CA MET A 1 31.18 -11.19 -31.32
C MET A 1 30.71 -10.13 -30.33
N VAL A 2 29.41 -9.80 -30.34
CA VAL A 2 28.87 -8.71 -29.52
C VAL A 2 28.27 -9.34 -28.26
N PRO A 3 28.87 -9.15 -27.07
CA PRO A 3 28.28 -9.70 -25.86
C PRO A 3 26.98 -8.96 -25.53
N LYS A 4 25.98 -9.78 -25.21
CA LYS A 4 24.59 -9.43 -24.91
C LYS A 4 24.44 -8.54 -23.66
N PRO A 5 23.30 -7.83 -23.53
CA PRO A 5 23.22 -6.41 -23.23
C PRO A 5 22.71 -6.12 -21.80
N ILE A 6 22.94 -4.89 -21.30
CA ILE A 6 22.09 -3.97 -20.48
C ILE A 6 21.22 -4.52 -19.31
N ILE A 7 20.71 -5.74 -19.39
CA ILE A 7 19.83 -6.41 -18.41
C ILE A 7 20.52 -6.60 -17.05
N GLU A 8 21.84 -6.76 -17.01
CA GLU A 8 22.56 -6.96 -15.75
C GLU A 8 22.73 -5.67 -14.91
N PHE A 9 22.57 -4.50 -15.53
CA PHE A 9 22.63 -3.19 -14.84
C PHE A 9 21.40 -2.92 -13.98
N MET A 10 20.25 -3.52 -14.31
CA MET A 10 19.00 -3.35 -13.54
C MET A 10 18.91 -4.26 -12.30
N ARG A 11 19.96 -5.03 -11.98
CA ARG A 11 19.98 -6.02 -10.89
C ARG A 11 20.84 -5.63 -9.68
N LYS A 12 21.22 -4.36 -9.54
CA LYS A 12 21.77 -3.86 -8.28
C LYS A 12 20.70 -3.03 -7.58
N ASN A 13 20.22 -3.55 -6.47
CA ASN A 13 19.35 -2.89 -5.50
C ASN A 13 20.02 -1.58 -5.06
N HIS A 14 19.75 -0.49 -5.78
CA HIS A 14 20.09 0.85 -5.32
C HIS A 14 19.11 1.20 -4.20
N ASN A 15 19.59 0.98 -2.97
CA ASN A 15 19.11 1.59 -1.76
C ASN A 15 18.59 3.01 -2.07
N THR A 16 17.29 3.23 -1.84
CA THR A 16 16.54 4.41 -2.27
C THR A 16 17.12 5.74 -1.80
N LYS A 17 18.08 5.73 -0.87
CA LYS A 17 18.79 6.91 -0.35
C LYS A 17 19.87 7.45 -1.28
N GLU A 18 20.58 6.59 -2.00
CA GLU A 18 21.67 7.00 -2.90
C GLU A 18 21.12 7.68 -4.16
N HIS A 19 20.05 7.13 -4.73
CA HIS A 19 19.33 7.72 -5.84
C HIS A 19 18.68 9.07 -5.46
N TYR A 20 18.12 9.16 -4.24
CA TYR A 20 17.52 10.40 -3.71
C TYR A 20 18.55 11.53 -3.57
N ASN A 21 19.72 11.25 -3.01
CA ASN A 21 20.77 12.27 -2.83
C ASN A 21 21.37 12.73 -4.16
N SER A 22 21.50 11.84 -5.16
CA SER A 22 21.95 12.19 -6.51
C SER A 22 20.99 13.18 -7.21
N CYS A 23 19.68 13.02 -7.06
CA CYS A 23 18.70 13.91 -7.70
C CYS A 23 18.64 15.31 -7.08
N ILE A 24 18.83 15.42 -5.76
CA ILE A 24 18.85 16.72 -5.05
C ILE A 24 20.01 17.59 -5.53
N TYR A 25 21.20 17.01 -5.71
CA TYR A 25 22.40 17.74 -6.14
C TYR A 25 22.39 18.17 -7.63
N ALA A 26 21.56 17.53 -8.46
CA ALA A 26 21.46 17.83 -9.90
C ALA A 26 20.36 18.85 -10.27
N GLY A 27 19.61 19.39 -9.30
CA GLY A 27 18.57 20.41 -9.53
C GLY A 27 17.31 19.90 -10.24
N TRP A 28 17.14 18.58 -10.33
CA TRP A 28 15.94 17.97 -10.92
C TRP A 28 14.92 17.84 -9.79
N THR A 29 13.73 18.44 -9.93
CA THR A 29 12.62 18.13 -9.04
C THR A 29 12.32 16.66 -9.24
N CYS A 30 12.64 15.81 -8.24
CA CYS A 30 12.18 14.44 -8.24
C CYS A 30 10.65 14.50 -8.40
N PRO A 31 10.07 14.10 -9.54
CA PRO A 31 8.66 13.79 -9.56
C PRO A 31 8.65 12.49 -8.77
N THR A 32 8.43 12.58 -7.46
CA THR A 32 8.09 11.40 -6.68
C THR A 32 6.95 10.76 -7.45
N LEU A 33 7.28 9.68 -8.16
CA LEU A 33 6.34 8.81 -8.84
C LEU A 33 5.56 8.10 -7.75
N LYS A 34 4.72 8.87 -7.06
CA LYS A 34 3.50 8.40 -6.45
C LYS A 34 2.43 8.49 -7.53
N GLY A 35 2.74 7.92 -8.69
CA GLY A 35 1.71 7.41 -9.58
C GLY A 35 0.86 6.51 -8.71
N ILE A 36 -0.41 6.87 -8.57
CA ILE A 36 -1.39 6.07 -7.86
C ILE A 36 -1.55 4.80 -8.70
N MET A 37 -0.63 3.85 -8.53
CA MET A 37 -0.86 2.47 -8.91
C MET A 37 -2.13 2.11 -8.17
N LYS A 38 -3.21 1.84 -8.89
CA LYS A 38 -4.43 1.29 -8.30
C LYS A 38 -4.03 -0.02 -7.65
N THR A 39 -3.77 0.02 -6.36
CA THR A 39 -3.41 -1.16 -5.59
C THR A 39 -4.66 -2.03 -5.57
N LYS A 40 -4.54 -3.21 -6.17
CA LYS A 40 -5.54 -4.26 -6.02
C LYS A 40 -5.77 -4.43 -4.52
N GLU A 41 -7.03 -4.39 -4.10
CA GLU A 41 -7.33 -4.49 -2.68
C GLU A 41 -6.72 -5.78 -2.10
N LEU A 42 -6.10 -5.66 -0.92
CA LEU A 42 -5.51 -6.82 -0.24
C LEU A 42 -6.59 -7.87 -0.01
N THR A 43 -6.27 -9.12 -0.36
CA THR A 43 -7.15 -10.28 -0.14
C THR A 43 -7.40 -10.48 1.36
N LYS A 44 -8.57 -11.02 1.70
CA LYS A 44 -8.97 -11.28 3.09
C LYS A 44 -7.91 -12.13 3.82
N GLN A 45 -7.38 -13.16 3.15
CA GLN A 45 -6.35 -14.05 3.69
C GLN A 45 -5.09 -13.30 4.14
N VAL A 46 -4.65 -12.28 3.40
CA VAL A 46 -3.45 -11.52 3.76
C VAL A 46 -3.72 -10.65 4.99
N ARG A 47 -4.92 -10.10 5.11
CA ARG A 47 -5.33 -9.31 6.29
C ARG A 47 -5.48 -10.19 7.53
N ASP A 48 -6.03 -11.40 7.38
CA ASP A 48 -6.17 -12.37 8.48
C ASP A 48 -4.77 -12.75 9.02
N LYS A 49 -3.79 -13.00 8.14
CA LYS A 49 -2.38 -13.24 8.51
C LYS A 49 -1.70 -12.05 9.19
N VAL A 50 -2.17 -10.82 8.98
CA VAL A 50 -1.67 -9.63 9.70
C VAL A 50 -2.19 -9.63 11.13
N VAL A 51 -3.47 -9.95 11.32
CA VAL A 51 -4.10 -10.02 12.63
C VAL A 51 -3.48 -11.12 13.48
N GLU A 52 -3.34 -12.33 12.94
CA GLU A 52 -2.69 -13.47 13.61
C GLU A 52 -1.28 -13.11 14.13
N LYS A 53 -0.46 -12.49 13.27
CA LYS A 53 0.89 -12.03 13.66
C LYS A 53 0.86 -10.92 14.72
N TYR A 54 -0.15 -10.06 14.68
CA TYR A 54 -0.32 -8.99 15.66
C TYR A 54 -0.76 -9.53 17.03
N GLU A 55 -1.66 -10.50 17.06
CA GLU A 55 -2.08 -11.23 18.27
C GLU A 55 -0.91 -12.03 18.87
N ALA A 56 -0.02 -12.57 18.03
CA ALA A 56 1.26 -13.15 18.46
C ALA A 56 2.27 -12.13 19.03
N GLY A 57 1.91 -10.85 19.17
CA GLY A 57 2.75 -9.81 19.75
C GLY A 57 3.89 -9.32 18.85
N LEU A 58 3.88 -9.63 17.55
CA LEU A 58 4.92 -9.16 16.64
C LEU A 58 4.77 -7.66 16.37
N GLY A 59 5.87 -6.92 16.48
CA GLY A 59 5.88 -5.48 16.19
C GLY A 59 5.62 -5.18 14.71
N TYR A 60 5.03 -4.00 14.43
CA TYR A 60 4.63 -3.57 13.08
C TYR A 60 5.72 -3.69 12.01
N LYS A 61 6.98 -3.37 12.36
CA LYS A 61 8.14 -3.47 11.44
C LYS A 61 8.45 -4.91 11.05
N LYS A 62 8.29 -5.86 11.97
CA LYS A 62 8.52 -7.29 11.71
C LYS A 62 7.45 -7.85 10.77
N ILE A 63 6.18 -7.50 11.02
CA ILE A 63 5.04 -7.88 10.17
C ILE A 63 5.20 -7.33 8.74
N SER A 64 5.62 -6.07 8.62
CA SER A 64 5.87 -5.41 7.34
C SER A 64 6.93 -6.13 6.50
N ARG A 65 8.06 -6.49 7.12
CA ARG A 65 9.12 -7.26 6.45
C ARG A 65 8.67 -8.66 6.08
N ALA A 66 7.92 -9.33 6.95
CA ALA A 66 7.47 -10.71 6.72
C ALA A 66 6.46 -10.83 5.57
N LEU A 67 5.58 -9.83 5.41
CA LEU A 67 4.50 -9.85 4.41
C LEU A 67 4.79 -8.95 3.19
N ASN A 68 5.90 -8.21 3.20
CA ASN A 68 6.21 -7.18 2.20
C ASN A 68 5.08 -6.15 2.00
N ILE A 69 4.36 -5.85 3.08
CA ILE A 69 3.27 -4.87 3.09
C ILE A 69 3.78 -3.58 3.73
N SER A 70 3.35 -2.44 3.19
CA SER A 70 3.69 -1.15 3.77
C SER A 70 3.19 -0.99 5.21
N LEU A 71 3.96 -0.29 6.05
CA LEU A 71 3.63 -0.05 7.45
C LEU A 71 2.28 0.68 7.63
N SER A 72 1.96 1.61 6.72
CA SER A 72 0.70 2.36 6.77
C SER A 72 -0.50 1.44 6.57
N THR A 73 -0.38 0.45 5.69
CA THR A 73 -1.43 -0.55 5.48
C THR A 73 -1.61 -1.48 6.68
N ILE A 74 -0.51 -1.91 7.32
CA ILE A 74 -0.61 -2.72 8.54
C ILE A 74 -1.30 -1.95 9.66
N LYS A 75 -0.92 -0.68 9.87
CA LYS A 75 -1.57 0.19 10.85
C LYS A 75 -3.05 0.38 10.55
N SER A 76 -3.44 0.55 9.29
CA SER A 76 -4.84 0.75 8.92
C SER A 76 -5.67 -0.52 9.11
N ILE A 77 -5.11 -1.71 8.84
CA ILE A 77 -5.77 -3.00 9.11
C ILE A 77 -6.01 -3.15 10.62
N ILE A 78 -4.98 -2.95 11.45
CA ILE A 78 -5.08 -3.14 12.90
C ILE A 78 -6.04 -2.12 13.52
N ARG A 79 -6.04 -0.87 13.06
CA ARG A 79 -7.00 0.14 13.50
C ARG A 79 -8.44 -0.28 13.22
N LYS A 80 -8.73 -0.73 12.00
CA LYS A 80 -10.07 -1.22 11.61
C LYS A 80 -10.48 -2.47 12.40
N TRP A 81 -9.54 -3.38 12.61
CA TRP A 81 -9.80 -4.59 13.39
C TRP A 81 -10.16 -4.26 14.84
N LYS A 82 -9.48 -3.29 15.47
CA LYS A 82 -9.84 -2.82 16.82
C LYS A 82 -11.20 -2.13 16.90
N GLU A 83 -11.60 -1.44 15.84
CA GLU A 83 -12.85 -0.66 15.80
C GLU A 83 -14.07 -1.54 15.49
N TYR A 84 -13.96 -2.44 14.51
CA TYR A 84 -15.09 -3.22 14.00
C TYR A 84 -15.03 -4.71 14.35
N GLY A 85 -13.89 -5.23 14.84
CA GLY A 85 -13.68 -6.66 15.08
C GLY A 85 -13.61 -7.50 13.80
N THR A 86 -13.68 -6.88 12.61
CA THR A 86 -13.73 -7.58 11.33
C THR A 86 -12.51 -7.30 10.47
N THR A 87 -12.04 -8.35 9.79
CA THR A 87 -10.94 -8.29 8.82
C THR A 87 -11.43 -8.16 7.37
N ALA A 88 -12.73 -8.38 7.15
CA ALA A 88 -13.39 -8.22 5.86
C ALA A 88 -13.46 -6.76 5.42
N ASN A 89 -13.62 -6.52 4.11
CA ASN A 89 -13.84 -5.17 3.62
C ASN A 89 -15.28 -4.75 3.91
N LEU A 90 -15.46 -3.60 4.57
CA LEU A 90 -16.78 -3.01 4.73
C LEU A 90 -17.28 -2.49 3.37
N PRO A 91 -18.60 -2.51 3.13
CA PRO A 91 -19.17 -1.87 1.97
C PRO A 91 -18.76 -0.39 1.99
N ARG A 92 -18.38 0.15 0.83
CA ARG A 92 -18.06 1.56 0.72
C ARG A 92 -19.34 2.35 0.97
N GLY A 93 -19.28 3.31 1.90
CA GLY A 93 -20.30 4.34 2.00
C GLY A 93 -20.35 5.10 0.68
N GLY A 94 -21.41 4.86 -0.09
CA GLY A 94 -21.65 5.58 -1.34
C GLY A 94 -21.91 7.06 -1.06
N ARG A 95 -21.78 7.89 -2.08
CA ARG A 95 -22.22 9.29 -2.00
C ARG A 95 -23.74 9.30 -1.80
N PRO A 96 -24.27 9.95 -0.75
CA PRO A 96 -25.71 10.04 -0.59
C PRO A 96 -26.32 10.81 -1.78
N PRO A 97 -27.48 10.38 -2.30
CA PRO A 97 -28.12 11.06 -3.42
C PRO A 97 -28.60 12.45 -2.99
N LYS A 98 -28.44 13.44 -3.89
CA LYS A 98 -28.90 14.83 -3.65
C LYS A 98 -30.42 14.93 -3.45
N LEU A 99 -31.17 14.08 -4.15
CA LEU A 99 -32.63 14.06 -4.13
C LEU A 99 -33.14 12.92 -3.25
N LYS A 100 -34.10 13.25 -2.38
CA LYS A 100 -34.85 12.26 -1.59
C LYS A 100 -35.74 11.43 -2.52
N SER A 101 -36.08 10.19 -2.11
CA SER A 101 -36.90 9.25 -2.89
C SER A 101 -38.22 9.86 -3.39
N ARG A 102 -38.85 10.72 -2.59
CA ARG A 102 -40.13 11.39 -2.88
C ARG A 102 -40.09 12.29 -4.12
N THR A 103 -38.96 12.93 -4.44
CA THR A 103 -38.84 13.85 -5.59
C THR A 103 -38.45 13.12 -6.88
N ARG A 104 -38.16 11.81 -6.82
CA ARG A 104 -37.66 11.02 -7.95
C ARG A 104 -38.76 10.52 -8.90
N ARG A 105 -40.03 10.58 -8.49
CA ARG A 105 -41.19 10.22 -9.31
C ARG A 105 -42.06 11.47 -9.54
N LYS A 106 -41.88 12.09 -10.70
CA LYS A 106 -42.89 12.92 -11.34
C LYS A 106 -42.57 12.98 -12.83
#